data_AF-A0A183ID08-F1
#
_entry.id   AF-A0A183ID08-F1
#
_cell.length_a   1.000
_cell.length_b   1.000
_cell.length_c   1.000
_cell.angle_alpha   90.00
_cell.angle_beta   90.00
_cell.angle_gamma   90.00
#
_symmetry.space_group_name_H-M   'P 1'
#
loop_
_entity.id
_entity.type
_entity.pdbx_description
1 polymer ?
#
loop_
_entity_poly.entity_id
_entity_poly.type
_entity_poly.pdbx_seq_one_letter_code
_entity_poly.pdbx_strand_id
1 'polypeptide(L)'
;MPLYELTLIFKPMLKDNLASTIKRCCVNLMQHDAIIVKLQSLGYRDLPYKMSKEHQRCSTGRSLQMIDEFGRDSDVLHYYFHKVEKPIDQECTLAEELEIPAYRKSVEKLRKKQRLCKLARIQAYLKAQDLMKRIPKSFPVAPVHE
;
A
#
# COMPACT_ATOMS: atom_id res chain seq x y z
N MET A 1 -9.16 -9.24 12.25
CA MET A 1 -8.11 -8.21 12.16
C MET A 1 -8.74 -6.85 12.46
N PRO A 2 -8.06 -5.95 13.20
CA PRO A 2 -8.55 -4.59 13.41
C PRO A 2 -8.62 -3.84 12.07
N LEU A 3 -9.53 -2.87 11.97
CA LEU A 3 -9.74 -2.07 10.75
C LEU A 3 -8.80 -0.86 10.69
N TYR A 4 -8.43 -0.34 11.87
CA TYR A 4 -7.47 0.74 12.05
C TYR A 4 -6.48 0.39 13.15
N GLU A 5 -5.25 0.86 12.99
CA GLU A 5 -4.22 0.91 14.00
C GLU A 5 -3.94 2.37 14.35
N LEU A 6 -3.99 2.69 15.65
CA LEU A 6 -3.69 4.02 16.15
C LEU A 6 -2.35 3.98 16.87
N THR A 7 -1.38 4.73 16.35
CA THR A 7 -0.09 4.94 17.01
C THR A 7 -0.12 6.26 17.76
N LEU A 8 0.12 6.22 19.07
CA LEU A 8 0.19 7.39 19.94
C LEU A 8 1.60 7.52 20.51
N ILE A 9 2.19 8.70 20.37
CA ILE A 9 3.46 9.07 20.99
C ILE A 9 3.15 10.11 22.06
N PHE A 10 3.38 9.76 23.32
CA PHE A 10 3.16 10.64 24.45
C PHE A 10 4.44 11.39 24.84
N LYS A 11 4.27 12.52 25.51
CA LYS A 11 5.37 13.18 26.21
C LYS A 11 5.89 12.27 27.34
N PRO A 12 7.20 12.32 27.69
CA PRO A 12 7.69 11.70 28.91
C PRO A 12 6.93 12.23 30.13
N MET A 13 6.25 11.33 30.85
CA MET A 13 5.42 11.63 32.01
C MET A 13 5.60 10.54 33.08
N LEU A 14 5.22 10.86 34.32
CA LEU A 14 5.09 9.87 35.39
C LEU A 14 4.00 8.85 35.05
N LYS A 15 4.10 7.65 35.63
CA LYS A 15 3.20 6.52 35.34
C LYS A 15 1.72 6.86 35.54
N ASP A 16 1.39 7.60 36.61
CA ASP A 16 0.00 7.94 36.94
C ASP A 16 -0.59 8.92 35.93
N ASN A 17 0.21 9.89 35.49
CA ASN A 17 -0.17 10.84 34.46
C ASN A 17 -0.31 10.15 33.10
N LEU A 18 0.60 9.23 32.77
CA LEU A 18 0.49 8.46 31.54
C LEU A 18 -0.80 7.61 31.52
N ALA A 19 -1.14 6.97 32.64
CA ALA A 19 -2.36 6.18 32.75
C ALA A 19 -3.62 7.04 32.60
N SER A 20 -3.64 8.25 33.16
CA SER A 20 -4.77 9.17 33.03
C SER A 20 -4.92 9.71 31.60
N THR A 21 -3.81 10.05 30.93
CA THR A 21 -3.80 10.46 29.52
C THR A 21 -4.29 9.33 28.61
N ILE A 22 -3.81 8.09 28.81
CA ILE A 22 -4.29 6.94 28.03
C ILE A 22 -5.79 6.73 28.25
N LYS A 23 -6.27 6.81 29.50
CA LYS A 23 -7.69 6.71 29.80
C LYS A 23 -8.50 7.78 29.07
N ARG A 24 -8.04 9.04 29.06
CA ARG A 24 -8.67 10.14 28.33
C ARG A 24 -8.75 9.83 26.83
N CYS A 25 -7.64 9.42 26.21
CA CYS A 25 -7.60 9.03 24.81
C CYS A 25 -8.59 7.89 24.50
N CYS A 26 -8.62 6.84 25.33
CA CYS A 26 -9.54 5.71 25.13
C CYS A 26 -11.01 6.12 25.29
N VAL A 27 -11.35 6.97 26.26
CA VAL A 27 -12.72 7.47 26.45
C VAL A 27 -13.14 8.30 25.24
N ASN A 28 -12.27 9.16 24.72
CA ASN A 28 -12.56 9.93 23.50
C ASN A 28 -12.82 9.00 22.30
N LEU A 29 -12.02 7.94 22.12
CA LEU A 29 -12.28 6.93 21.08
C LEU A 29 -13.67 6.29 21.23
N MET A 30 -14.04 5.90 22.45
CA MET A 30 -15.34 5.28 22.72
C MET A 30 -16.51 6.25 22.50
N GLN A 31 -16.33 7.56 22.72
CA GLN A 31 -17.34 8.57 22.44
C GLN A 31 -17.63 8.75 20.95
N HIS A 32 -16.65 8.46 20.09
CA HIS A 32 -16.80 8.47 18.63
C HIS A 32 -17.10 7.07 18.06
N ASP A 33 -17.80 6.23 18.83
CA ASP A 33 -18.23 4.88 18.46
C ASP A 33 -17.10 3.92 18.03
N ALA A 34 -15.86 4.14 18.51
CA ALA A 34 -14.75 3.23 18.22
C ALA A 34 -14.66 2.08 19.24
N ILE A 35 -14.58 0.84 18.72
CA ILE A 35 -14.38 -0.37 19.52
C ILE A 35 -12.88 -0.68 19.60
N ILE A 36 -12.33 -0.67 20.81
CA ILE A 36 -10.92 -0.97 21.07
C ILE A 36 -10.74 -2.49 21.15
N VAL A 37 -10.06 -3.08 20.16
CA VAL A 37 -9.81 -4.54 20.12
C VAL A 37 -8.60 -4.93 20.98
N LYS A 38 -7.51 -4.17 20.88
CA LYS A 38 -6.25 -4.45 21.58
C LYS A 38 -5.52 -3.14 21.86
N LEU A 39 -4.93 -3.04 23.04
CA LEU A 39 -4.02 -1.96 23.42
C LEU A 39 -2.66 -2.56 23.76
N GLN A 40 -1.60 -2.07 23.16
CA GLN A 40 -0.24 -2.58 23.37
C GLN A 40 0.73 -1.41 23.56
N SER A 41 1.59 -1.52 24.57
CA SER A 41 2.68 -0.57 24.81
C SER A 41 3.99 -1.08 24.19
N LEU A 42 4.70 -0.19 23.51
CA LEU A 42 6.04 -0.47 22.93
C LEU A 42 7.19 -0.09 23.88
N GLY A 43 6.85 0.40 25.08
CA GLY A 43 7.81 0.88 26.09
C GLY A 43 8.27 2.31 25.85
N TYR A 44 9.17 2.77 26.73
CA TYR A 44 9.83 4.06 26.60
C TYR A 44 11.07 3.93 25.71
N ARG A 45 11.16 4.78 24.68
CA ARG A 45 12.28 4.80 23.73
C ARG A 45 12.61 6.24 23.37
N ASP A 46 13.86 6.49 23.02
CA ASP A 46 14.27 7.78 22.52
C ASP A 46 13.68 8.01 21.11
N LEU A 47 13.27 9.25 20.86
CA LEU A 47 12.71 9.63 19.56
C LEU A 47 13.82 9.68 18.52
N PRO A 48 13.57 9.21 17.27
CA PRO A 48 14.57 9.21 16.22
C PRO A 48 15.00 10.63 15.81
N TYR A 49 14.15 11.63 16.03
CA TYR A 49 14.42 13.04 15.79
C TYR A 49 13.65 13.91 16.78
N LYS A 50 14.09 15.16 16.93
CA LYS A 50 13.44 16.14 17.81
C LYS A 50 12.05 16.48 17.26
N MET A 51 11.01 16.14 18.02
CA MET A 51 9.64 16.55 17.74
C MET A 51 9.32 17.81 18.54
N SER A 52 8.79 18.83 17.87
CA SER A 52 8.23 20.02 18.52
C SER A 52 6.74 20.07 18.20
N LYS A 53 5.91 20.21 19.23
CA LYS A 53 4.48 20.45 19.06
C LYS A 53 4.22 21.93 19.31
N GLU A 54 4.13 22.70 18.23
CA GLU A 54 3.75 24.10 18.31
C GLU A 54 2.23 24.19 18.55
N HIS A 55 1.82 24.93 19.58
CA HIS A 55 0.41 25.12 19.90
C HIS A 55 -0.20 26.08 18.87
N GLN A 56 -0.57 25.57 17.70
CA GLN A 56 -1.13 26.38 16.63
C GLN A 56 -2.52 26.92 17.03
N ARG A 57 -2.72 28.24 16.91
CA ARG A 57 -4.01 28.91 17.12
C ARG A 57 -5.01 28.42 16.07
N CYS A 58 -6.04 27.70 16.50
CA CYS A 58 -7.12 27.27 15.61
C CYS A 58 -7.96 28.45 15.14
N SER A 59 -7.79 28.86 13.88
CA SER A 59 -8.85 29.53 13.11
C SER A 59 -9.70 28.45 12.44
N THR A 60 -10.87 28.21 13.02
CA THR A 60 -12.01 27.38 12.58
C THR A 60 -11.85 26.63 11.24
N GLY A 61 -11.56 25.33 11.32
CA GLY A 61 -11.66 24.39 10.19
C GLY A 61 -12.49 23.17 10.60
N ARG A 62 -13.52 22.84 9.82
CA ARG A 62 -14.35 21.64 10.01
C ARG A 62 -13.73 20.48 9.25
N SER A 63 -12.90 19.67 9.90
CA SER A 63 -12.47 18.38 9.35
C SER A 63 -12.26 17.36 10.46
N LEU A 64 -12.99 16.24 10.42
CA LEU A 64 -12.84 15.05 11.27
C LEU A 64 -12.61 15.35 12.76
N GLN A 65 -13.70 15.67 13.46
CA GLN A 65 -13.75 16.09 14.87
C GLN A 65 -12.84 15.27 15.80
N MET A 66 -12.80 13.95 15.63
CA MET A 66 -11.99 13.04 16.43
C MET A 66 -10.47 13.26 16.27
N ILE A 67 -9.98 13.49 15.04
CA ILE A 67 -8.55 13.69 14.77
C ILE A 67 -8.08 15.00 15.41
N ASP A 68 -8.92 16.03 15.30
CA ASP A 68 -8.65 17.34 15.91
C ASP A 68 -8.61 17.28 17.45
N GLU A 69 -9.34 16.36 18.10
CA GLU A 69 -9.26 16.17 19.55
C GLU A 69 -7.89 15.67 20.00
N PHE A 70 -7.30 14.72 19.29
CA PHE A 70 -5.92 14.26 19.56
C PHE A 70 -4.88 15.35 19.24
N GLY A 71 -5.15 16.18 18.22
CA GLY A 71 -4.36 17.37 17.93
C GLY A 71 -4.32 18.35 19.08
N ARG A 72 -5.47 18.58 19.74
CA ARG A 72 -5.63 19.51 20.86
C ARG A 72 -5.03 19.04 22.18
N ASP A 73 -4.83 17.73 22.36
CA ASP A 73 -4.27 17.18 23.59
C ASP A 73 -2.79 17.56 23.76
N SER A 74 -2.43 18.25 24.85
CA SER A 74 -1.05 18.71 25.10
C SER A 74 -0.06 17.57 25.37
N ASP A 75 -0.55 16.45 25.88
CA ASP A 75 0.29 15.32 26.32
C ASP A 75 0.63 14.37 25.16
N VAL A 76 -0.15 14.44 24.07
CA VAL A 76 0.07 13.68 22.83
C VAL A 76 1.01 14.47 21.92
N LEU A 77 2.24 13.99 21.74
CA LEU A 77 3.22 14.60 20.82
C LEU A 77 2.88 14.32 19.37
N HIS A 78 2.52 13.08 19.06
CA HIS A 78 2.19 12.64 17.71
C HIS A 78 1.12 11.56 17.74
N TYR A 79 0.23 11.58 16.76
CA TYR A 79 -0.80 10.56 16.56
C TYR A 79 -0.84 10.20 15.08
N TYR A 80 -1.06 8.93 14.78
CA TYR A 80 -1.19 8.45 13.40
C TYR A 80 -2.24 7.35 13.32
N PHE A 81 -3.23 7.56 12.46
CA PHE A 81 -4.24 6.56 12.12
C PHE A 81 -3.80 5.81 10.88
N HIS A 82 -3.43 4.55 11.05
CA HIS A 82 -3.11 3.65 9.96
C HIS A 82 -4.33 2.77 9.66
N LYS A 83 -4.74 2.72 8.39
CA LYS A 83 -5.78 1.78 7.96
C LYS A 83 -5.11 0.42 7.71
N VAL A 84 -5.51 -0.60 8.46
CA VAL A 84 -4.97 -1.93 8.28
C VAL A 84 -5.58 -2.51 7.01
N GLU A 85 -4.76 -2.67 5.97
CA GLU A 85 -5.16 -3.38 4.78
C GLU A 85 -5.28 -4.86 5.10
N LYS A 86 -6.34 -5.50 4.60
CA LYS A 86 -6.46 -6.95 4.73
C LYS A 86 -5.30 -7.58 3.95
N PRO A 87 -4.59 -8.56 4.52
CA PRO A 87 -3.58 -9.28 3.77
C PRO A 87 -4.24 -9.85 2.53
N ILE A 88 -3.62 -9.60 1.39
CA ILE A 88 -4.06 -10.17 0.13
C ILE A 88 -3.56 -11.62 0.16
N ASP A 89 -4.47 -12.58 0.09
CA ASP A 89 -4.17 -14.02 0.00
C ASP A 89 -3.61 -14.35 -1.40
N GLN A 90 -2.49 -13.73 -1.77
CA GLN A 90 -1.73 -14.07 -2.96
C GLN A 90 -0.42 -14.69 -2.50
N GLU A 91 -0.18 -15.91 -2.97
CA GLU A 91 1.10 -16.62 -2.78
C GLU A 91 2.18 -15.95 -3.64
N CYS A 92 2.68 -14.80 -3.16
CA CYS A 92 3.78 -14.09 -3.81
C CYS A 92 5.10 -14.78 -3.43
N THR A 93 5.58 -15.71 -4.27
CA THR A 93 6.89 -16.33 -4.05
C THR A 93 7.99 -15.42 -4.60
N LEU A 94 9.04 -15.13 -3.80
CA LEU A 94 10.15 -14.24 -4.21
C LEU A 94 10.79 -14.67 -5.55
N ALA A 95 10.88 -15.98 -5.78
CA ALA A 95 11.39 -16.54 -7.02
C ALA A 95 10.55 -16.10 -8.25
N GLU A 96 9.23 -16.04 -8.12
CA GLU A 96 8.32 -15.64 -9.21
C GLU A 96 8.47 -14.15 -9.56
N GLU A 97 8.74 -13.29 -8.56
CA GLU A 97 8.96 -11.85 -8.79
C GLU A 97 10.35 -11.53 -9.37
N LEU A 98 11.34 -12.40 -9.15
CA LEU A 98 12.67 -12.27 -9.76
C LEU A 98 12.70 -12.72 -11.22
N GLU A 99 11.67 -13.42 -11.70
CA GLU A 99 11.58 -13.76 -13.11
C GLU A 99 11.48 -12.52 -14.01
N ILE A 100 12.10 -12.64 -15.19
CA ILE A 100 12.01 -11.65 -16.26
C ILE A 100 10.52 -11.42 -16.59
N PRO A 101 10.08 -10.18 -16.88
CA PRO A 101 8.67 -9.86 -17.15
C PRO A 101 7.98 -10.73 -18.22
N ALA A 102 8.77 -11.30 -19.15
CA ALA A 102 8.26 -12.18 -20.19
C ALA A 102 7.72 -13.52 -19.67
N TYR A 103 8.22 -14.01 -18.52
CA TYR A 103 7.87 -15.31 -17.96
C TYR A 103 6.97 -15.22 -16.72
N ARG A 104 6.93 -14.05 -16.08
CA ARG A 104 6.13 -13.83 -14.87
C ARG A 104 4.63 -14.08 -15.11
N LYS A 105 4.01 -14.90 -14.26
CA LYS A 105 2.58 -15.28 -14.38
C LYS A 105 1.63 -14.10 -14.23
N SER A 106 1.98 -13.08 -13.42
CA SER A 106 1.19 -11.85 -13.29
C SER A 106 1.14 -11.06 -14.61
N VAL A 107 2.26 -10.94 -15.31
CA VAL A 107 2.37 -10.27 -16.62
C VAL A 107 1.68 -11.09 -17.70
N GLU A 108 1.76 -12.42 -17.64
CA GLU A 108 1.02 -13.31 -18.53
C GLU A 108 -0.50 -13.14 -18.39
N LYS A 109 -1.01 -13.08 -17.15
CA LYS A 109 -2.43 -12.79 -16.85
C LYS A 109 -2.86 -11.44 -17.40
N LEU A 110 -2.00 -10.42 -17.31
CA LEU A 110 -2.26 -9.10 -17.90
C LEU A 110 -2.33 -9.16 -19.43
N ARG A 111 -1.36 -9.81 -20.09
CA ARG A 111 -1.37 -10.00 -21.55
C ARG A 111 -2.63 -10.71 -22.03
N LYS A 112 -3.09 -11.73 -21.31
CA LYS A 112 -4.33 -12.47 -21.64
C LYS A 112 -5.59 -11.62 -21.50
N LYS A 113 -5.66 -10.73 -20.50
CA LYS A 113 -6.81 -9.84 -20.26
C LYS A 113 -6.77 -8.56 -21.11
N GLN A 114 -5.63 -8.21 -21.69
CA GLN A 114 -5.45 -6.96 -22.40
C GLN A 114 -6.21 -6.96 -23.73
N ARG A 115 -7.11 -5.99 -23.89
CA ARG A 115 -7.71 -5.69 -25.19
C ARG A 115 -6.74 -4.84 -26.00
N LEU A 116 -6.22 -5.40 -27.09
CA LEU A 116 -5.39 -4.65 -28.04
C LEU A 116 -6.24 -3.61 -28.77
N CYS A 117 -5.73 -2.37 -28.85
CA CYS A 117 -6.33 -1.34 -29.69
C CYS A 117 -6.42 -1.79 -31.15
N LYS A 118 -7.42 -1.28 -31.88
CA LYS A 118 -7.69 -1.67 -33.28
C LYS A 118 -6.45 -1.54 -34.17
N LEU A 119 -5.68 -0.46 -34.04
CA LEU A 119 -4.44 -0.23 -34.79
C LEU A 119 -3.38 -1.30 -34.55
N ALA A 120 -3.18 -1.71 -33.28
CA ALA A 120 -2.20 -2.74 -32.94
C ALA A 120 -2.58 -4.10 -33.55
N ARG A 121 -3.89 -4.42 -33.61
CA ARG A 121 -4.37 -5.65 -34.27
C ARG A 121 -4.11 -5.63 -35.77
N ILE A 122 -4.37 -4.49 -36.43
CA ILE A 122 -4.12 -4.32 -37.87
C ILE A 122 -2.62 -4.47 -38.17
N GLN A 123 -1.76 -3.80 -37.40
CA GLN A 123 -0.31 -3.89 -37.56
C GLN A 123 0.21 -5.32 -37.35
N ALA A 124 -0.27 -6.02 -36.32
CA ALA A 124 0.11 -7.41 -36.07
C ALA A 124 -0.29 -8.34 -37.23
N TYR A 125 -1.49 -8.15 -37.79
CA TYR A 125 -1.97 -8.90 -38.94
C TYR A 125 -1.11 -8.68 -40.19
N LEU A 126 -0.80 -7.41 -40.53
CA LEU A 126 0.06 -7.08 -41.67
C LEU A 126 1.46 -7.69 -41.51
N LYS A 127 2.03 -7.62 -40.30
CA LYS A 127 3.34 -8.24 -39.99
C LYS A 127 3.32 -9.75 -40.17
N ALA A 128 2.23 -10.41 -39.76
CA ALA A 128 2.05 -11.85 -39.95
C ALA A 128 1.93 -12.24 -41.43
N GLN A 129 1.21 -11.44 -42.24
CA GLN A 129 1.14 -11.64 -43.68
C GLN A 129 2.51 -11.50 -44.35
N ASP A 130 3.29 -10.47 -43.98
CA ASP A 130 4.63 -10.28 -44.53
C ASP A 130 5.58 -11.42 -44.16
N LEU A 131 5.51 -11.91 -42.92
CA LEU A 131 6.25 -13.10 -42.51
C LEU A 131 5.86 -14.32 -43.34
N MET A 132 4.56 -14.57 -43.54
CA MET A 132 4.11 -15.70 -44.36
C MET A 132 4.55 -15.60 -45.82
N LYS A 133 4.62 -14.38 -46.39
CA LYS A 133 5.15 -14.18 -47.74
C LYS A 133 6.65 -14.44 -47.85
N ARG A 134 7.41 -14.22 -46.76
CA ARG A 134 8.85 -14.45 -46.71
C ARG A 134 9.23 -15.91 -46.50
N ILE A 135 8.32 -16.74 -45.99
CA ILE A 135 8.55 -18.18 -45.88
C ILE A 135 8.63 -18.74 -47.30
N PRO A 136 9.78 -19.34 -47.70
CA PRO A 136 9.89 -19.94 -49.02
C PRO A 136 8.91 -21.10 -49.14
N LYS A 137 8.06 -21.07 -50.16
CA LYS A 137 6.99 -22.07 -50.38
C LYS A 137 7.54 -23.47 -50.68
N SER A 138 8.81 -23.55 -51.07
CA SER A 138 9.58 -24.77 -51.22
C SER A 138 10.97 -24.54 -50.64
N PHE A 139 11.53 -25.55 -49.97
CA PHE A 139 12.96 -25.57 -49.72
C PHE A 139 13.67 -25.71 -51.08
N PRO A 140 14.80 -25.03 -51.32
CA PRO A 140 15.59 -25.29 -52.52
C PRO A 140 15.99 -26.76 -52.49
N VAL A 141 15.47 -27.55 -53.44
CA VAL A 141 15.92 -28.92 -53.64
C VAL A 141 17.35 -28.80 -54.13
N ALA A 142 18.31 -29.34 -53.36
CA ALA A 142 19.70 -29.36 -53.76
C ALA A 142 19.80 -30.04 -55.14
N PRO A 143 20.51 -29.45 -56.12
CA PRO A 143 20.65 -30.08 -57.42
C PRO A 143 21.30 -31.46 -57.24
N VAL A 144 20.74 -32.47 -57.91
CA VAL A 144 21.30 -33.82 -57.93
C VAL A 144 22.63 -33.72 -58.66
N HIS A 145 23.73 -34.04 -57.98
CA HIS A 145 25.05 -34.15 -58.62
C HIS A 145 25.08 -35.47 -59.39
N GLU A 146 25.18 -35.38 -60.73
CA GLU A 146 25.49 -36.50 -61.63
C GLU A 146 26.98 -36.87 -61.59
#